data_AF-F7K0B4-F1
#
_entry.id   AF-F7K0B4-F1
#
_cell.length_a   1.000
_cell.length_b   1.000
_cell.length_c   1.000
_cell.angle_alpha   90.00
_cell.angle_beta   90.00
_cell.angle_gamma   90.00
#
_symmetry.space_group_name_H-M   'P 1'
#
loop_
_entity.id
_entity.type
_entity.pdbx_description
1 polymer ?
#
loop_
_entity_poly.entity_id
_entity_poly.type
_entity_poly.pdbx_seq_one_letter_code
_entity_poly.pdbx_strand_id
1 'polypeptide(L)'
;MLLTDKYVDKIHGIITCYDRMIIQGYIPNWSHAEAMTAYMKLNGIRIFDYPTSFSQPLTEQVRQNAEKIAHENGMEIEFIRKLHAFRKDDRIQNIIAETGKTEGLIHIFSAMECCNTYRPWHDKTTGKTFLKF
;
A
#
# COMPACT_ATOMS: atom_id res chain seq x y z
N MET A 1 3.42 2.27 18.44
CA MET A 1 2.32 1.55 19.13
C MET A 1 1.57 0.79 18.08
N LEU A 2 1.45 -0.53 18.22
CA LEU A 2 0.74 -1.35 17.24
C LEU A 2 -0.77 -1.06 17.33
N LEU A 3 -1.49 -1.27 16.23
CA LEU A 3 -2.96 -1.14 16.23
C LEU A 3 -3.60 -2.11 17.23
N THR A 4 -2.96 -3.27 17.43
CA THR A 4 -3.36 -4.28 18.41
C THR A 4 -3.33 -3.75 19.84
N ASP A 5 -2.32 -2.95 20.17
CA ASP A 5 -2.19 -2.38 21.53
C ASP A 5 -3.16 -1.20 21.71
N LYS A 6 -3.24 -0.33 20.69
CA LYS A 6 -4.07 0.89 20.74
C LYS A 6 -5.56 0.59 20.87
N TYR A 7 -6.02 -0.49 20.24
CA TYR A 7 -7.44 -0.79 20.07
C TYR A 7 -7.82 -2.13 20.71
N VAL A 8 -7.09 -2.58 21.73
CA VAL A 8 -7.34 -3.87 22.41
C VAL A 8 -8.80 -4.04 22.83
N ASP A 9 -9.41 -3.00 23.41
CA ASP A 9 -10.81 -3.00 23.86
C ASP A 9 -11.83 -3.04 22.72
N LYS A 10 -11.39 -2.83 21.47
CA LYS A 10 -12.23 -2.87 20.26
C LYS A 10 -11.99 -4.12 19.41
N ILE A 11 -10.98 -4.94 19.75
CA ILE A 11 -10.68 -6.18 19.04
C ILE A 11 -11.58 -7.28 19.61
N HIS A 12 -12.50 -7.77 18.79
CA HIS A 12 -13.46 -8.80 19.20
C HIS A 12 -12.91 -10.22 19.03
N GLY A 13 -11.80 -10.41 18.29
CA GLY A 13 -11.20 -11.72 18.08
C GLY A 13 -10.16 -11.74 16.95
N ILE A 14 -9.71 -12.95 16.61
CA ILE A 14 -8.76 -13.25 15.55
C ILE A 14 -9.49 -14.07 14.48
N ILE A 15 -9.30 -13.72 13.20
CA ILE A 15 -9.79 -14.51 12.05
C ILE A 15 -8.65 -15.41 11.59
N THR A 16 -8.92 -16.72 11.45
CA THR A 16 -7.99 -17.70 10.90
C THR A 16 -8.68 -18.44 9.76
N CYS A 17 -8.16 -18.36 8.54
CA CYS A 17 -8.68 -19.08 7.38
C CYS A 17 -7.55 -19.57 6.47
N TYR A 18 -7.78 -20.67 5.76
CA TYR A 18 -6.85 -21.23 4.78
C TYR A 18 -6.94 -20.56 3.40
N ASP A 19 -7.90 -19.65 3.20
CA ASP A 19 -8.20 -19.00 1.92
C ASP A 19 -7.95 -17.48 1.98
N ARG A 20 -8.15 -16.79 0.86
CA ARG A 20 -7.87 -15.36 0.67
C ARG A 20 -8.76 -14.46 1.52
N MET A 21 -8.14 -13.66 2.40
CA MET A 21 -8.78 -12.49 3.00
C MET A 21 -8.57 -11.25 2.13
N ILE A 22 -9.65 -10.57 1.76
CA ILE A 22 -9.60 -9.26 1.10
C ILE A 22 -10.10 -8.22 2.11
N ILE A 23 -9.21 -7.34 2.53
CA ILE A 23 -9.55 -6.20 3.41
C ILE A 23 -9.73 -4.98 2.51
N GLN A 24 -10.94 -4.43 2.50
CA GLN A 24 -11.24 -3.16 1.82
C GLN A 24 -11.51 -2.08 2.86
N GLY A 25 -10.90 -0.93 2.67
CA GLY A 25 -11.06 0.23 3.53
C GLY A 25 -11.11 1.50 2.70
N TYR A 26 -11.75 2.52 3.27
CA TYR A 26 -11.91 3.81 2.65
C TYR A 26 -11.51 4.89 3.65
N ILE A 27 -10.70 5.84 3.21
CA ILE A 27 -10.30 7.00 4.01
C ILE A 27 -11.09 8.20 3.49
N PRO A 28 -12.14 8.67 4.19
CA PRO A 28 -13.05 9.69 3.67
C PRO A 28 -12.36 10.96 3.20
N ASN A 29 -11.32 11.41 3.90
CA ASN A 29 -10.64 12.66 3.54
C ASN A 29 -9.72 12.52 2.31
N TRP A 30 -9.37 11.30 1.88
CA TRP A 30 -8.45 11.05 0.75
C TRP A 30 -9.14 10.37 -0.45
N SER A 31 -10.43 10.14 -0.29
CA SER A 31 -11.25 9.29 -1.15
C SER A 31 -11.58 9.84 -2.53
N HIS A 32 -11.58 11.15 -2.67
CA HIS A 32 -11.86 11.84 -3.91
C HIS A 32 -11.03 13.10 -3.99
N ALA A 33 -10.86 13.58 -5.23
CA ALA A 33 -10.03 14.72 -5.56
C ALA A 33 -10.30 15.98 -4.71
N GLU A 34 -11.58 16.29 -4.44
CA GLU A 34 -11.96 17.46 -3.67
C GLU A 34 -11.60 17.33 -2.18
N ALA A 35 -11.97 16.23 -1.52
CA ALA A 35 -11.56 15.99 -0.14
C ALA A 35 -10.04 15.95 0.02
N MET A 36 -9.33 15.32 -0.92
CA MET A 36 -7.87 15.28 -0.88
C MET A 36 -7.27 16.68 -1.07
N THR A 37 -7.85 17.50 -1.96
CA THR A 37 -7.47 18.91 -2.12
C THR A 37 -7.69 19.70 -0.84
N ALA A 38 -8.83 19.50 -0.17
CA ALA A 38 -9.16 20.15 1.10
C ALA A 38 -8.17 19.73 2.19
N TYR A 39 -7.87 18.44 2.29
CA TYR A 39 -6.88 17.89 3.22
C TYR A 39 -5.50 18.54 3.01
N MET A 40 -5.01 18.62 1.77
CA MET A 40 -3.73 19.25 1.48
C MET A 40 -3.69 20.72 1.92
N LYS A 41 -4.74 21.48 1.58
CA LYS A 41 -4.85 22.90 1.95
C LYS A 41 -4.87 23.10 3.47
N LEU A 42 -5.64 22.29 4.19
CA LEU A 42 -5.72 22.33 5.65
C LEU A 42 -4.39 22.02 6.34
N ASN A 43 -3.55 21.18 5.72
CA ASN A 43 -2.24 20.80 6.23
C ASN A 43 -1.09 21.65 5.66
N GLY A 44 -1.39 22.74 4.94
CA GLY A 44 -0.38 23.64 4.38
C GLY A 44 0.46 23.04 3.25
N ILE A 45 0.01 21.95 2.63
CA ILE A 45 0.70 21.29 1.52
C ILE A 45 0.24 21.91 0.21
N ARG A 46 1.18 22.36 -0.64
CA ARG A 46 0.83 22.90 -1.96
C ARG A 46 0.33 21.77 -2.86
N ILE A 47 -0.68 22.06 -3.66
CA ILE A 47 -1.31 21.06 -4.55
C ILE A 47 -0.28 20.38 -5.48
N PHE A 48 0.65 21.15 -6.04
CA PHE A 48 1.70 20.63 -6.93
C PHE A 48 2.76 19.79 -6.22
N ASP A 49 2.88 19.92 -4.90
CA ASP A 49 3.78 19.12 -4.07
C ASP A 49 3.11 17.78 -3.66
N TYR A 50 1.91 17.47 -4.17
CA TYR A 50 1.23 16.19 -3.91
C TYR A 50 2.11 14.96 -4.19
N PRO A 51 2.78 14.83 -5.36
CA PRO A 51 3.55 13.63 -5.64
C PRO A 51 4.76 13.48 -4.71
N THR A 52 5.50 14.57 -4.48
CA THR A 52 6.82 14.54 -3.84
C THR A 52 6.76 14.69 -2.32
N SER A 53 5.91 15.59 -1.81
CA SER A 53 5.85 15.88 -0.37
C SER A 53 4.80 15.06 0.37
N PHE A 54 3.77 14.57 -0.31
CA PHE A 54 2.71 13.79 0.32
C PHE A 54 2.76 12.30 -0.05
N SER A 55 2.66 11.97 -1.35
CA SER A 55 2.47 10.58 -1.79
C SER A 55 3.75 9.74 -1.70
N GLN A 56 4.87 10.27 -2.21
CA GLN A 56 6.15 9.56 -2.26
C GLN A 56 6.67 9.14 -0.87
N PRO A 57 6.67 9.98 0.17
CA PRO A 57 7.16 9.58 1.49
C PRO A 57 6.34 8.44 2.10
N LEU A 58 5.01 8.45 1.93
CA LEU A 58 4.13 7.38 2.41
C LEU A 58 4.40 6.06 1.67
N THR A 59 4.58 6.14 0.36
CA THR A 59 4.90 4.98 -0.48
C THR A 59 6.24 4.37 -0.06
N GLU A 60 7.23 5.23 0.14
CA GLU A 60 8.58 4.83 0.54
C GLU A 60 8.60 4.23 1.95
N GLN A 61 7.82 4.76 2.90
CA GLN A 61 7.66 4.17 4.23
C GLN A 61 7.12 2.74 4.17
N VAL A 62 6.11 2.48 3.33
CA VAL A 62 5.57 1.12 3.14
C VAL A 62 6.62 0.20 2.51
N ARG A 63 7.33 0.68 1.50
CA ARG A 63 8.41 -0.07 0.83
C ARG A 63 9.53 -0.43 1.80
N GLN A 64 10.05 0.54 2.55
CA GLN A 64 11.10 0.34 3.55
C GLN A 64 10.67 -0.63 4.64
N ASN A 65 9.43 -0.56 5.10
CA ASN A 65 8.92 -1.51 6.08
C ASN A 65 8.85 -2.94 5.51
N ALA A 66 8.42 -3.11 4.26
CA ALA A 66 8.42 -4.41 3.60
C ALA A 66 9.86 -4.97 3.43
N GLU A 67 10.82 -4.12 3.03
CA GLU A 67 12.24 -4.49 2.94
C GLU A 67 12.83 -4.88 4.29
N LYS A 68 12.49 -4.14 5.35
CA LYS A 68 12.90 -4.46 6.71
C LYS A 68 12.38 -5.82 7.14
N ILE A 69 11.09 -6.11 6.91
CA ILE A 69 10.49 -7.41 7.22
C ILE A 69 11.16 -8.53 6.43
N ALA A 70 11.48 -8.31 5.15
CA ALA A 70 12.19 -9.28 4.32
C ALA A 70 13.58 -9.59 4.91
N HIS A 71 14.34 -8.55 5.25
CA HIS A 71 15.67 -8.67 5.85
C HIS A 71 15.65 -9.38 7.21
N GLU A 72 14.72 -9.01 8.10
CA GLU A 72 14.56 -9.64 9.42
C GLU A 72 14.22 -11.13 9.33
N ASN A 73 13.62 -11.58 8.22
CA ASN A 73 13.31 -12.98 7.97
C ASN A 73 14.37 -13.68 7.08
N GLY A 74 15.44 -13.00 6.67
CA GLY A 74 16.47 -13.55 5.78
C GLY A 74 15.95 -13.90 4.39
N MET A 75 14.97 -13.15 3.89
CA MET A 75 14.25 -13.43 2.64
C MET A 75 14.54 -12.39 1.57
N GLU A 76 14.60 -12.84 0.31
CA GLU A 76 14.68 -11.93 -0.84
C GLU A 76 13.28 -11.57 -1.36
N ILE A 77 13.10 -10.32 -1.78
CA ILE A 77 11.88 -9.86 -2.41
C ILE A 77 11.93 -10.23 -3.90
N GLU A 78 11.00 -11.08 -4.36
CA GLU A 78 10.91 -11.46 -5.77
C GLU A 78 10.12 -10.41 -6.57
N PHE A 79 10.79 -9.74 -7.51
CA PHE A 79 10.15 -8.76 -8.39
C PHE A 79 9.48 -9.43 -9.61
N ILE A 80 8.15 -9.35 -9.68
CA ILE A 80 7.33 -9.86 -10.78
C ILE A 80 7.37 -8.85 -11.94
N ARG A 81 8.10 -9.18 -13.00
CA ARG A 81 8.20 -8.35 -14.21
C ARG A 81 6.94 -8.36 -15.08
N LYS A 82 6.20 -9.49 -15.07
CA LYS A 82 4.99 -9.69 -15.87
C LYS A 82 3.89 -10.26 -14.97
N LEU A 83 2.89 -9.43 -14.66
CA LEU A 83 1.83 -9.74 -13.69
C LEU A 83 1.06 -11.03 -14.01
N HIS A 84 0.96 -11.39 -15.28
CA HIS A 84 0.23 -12.56 -15.78
C HIS A 84 1.13 -13.68 -16.32
N ALA A 85 2.45 -13.63 -16.07
CA ALA A 85 3.35 -14.67 -16.56
C ALA A 85 3.16 -16.02 -15.83
N PHE A 86 2.71 -15.99 -14.57
CA PHE A 86 2.49 -17.19 -13.76
C PHE A 86 1.43 -16.94 -12.69
N ARG A 87 0.88 -18.02 -12.14
CA ARG A 87 -0.01 -17.95 -10.97
C ARG A 87 0.82 -17.90 -9.70
N LYS A 88 0.57 -16.87 -8.87
CA LYS A 88 1.30 -16.65 -7.62
C LYS A 88 1.17 -17.85 -6.67
N ASP A 89 -0.01 -18.45 -6.60
CA ASP A 89 -0.28 -19.62 -5.75
C ASP A 89 0.63 -20.81 -6.11
N ASP A 90 0.75 -21.13 -7.40
CA ASP A 90 1.62 -22.22 -7.89
C ASP A 90 3.10 -21.94 -7.56
N ARG A 91 3.53 -20.67 -7.69
CA ARG A 91 4.90 -20.26 -7.34
C ARG A 91 5.16 -20.42 -5.84
N ILE A 92 4.21 -20.08 -4.98
CA ILE A 92 4.31 -20.28 -3.53
C ILE A 92 4.38 -21.77 -3.18
N GLN A 93 3.56 -22.62 -3.81
CA GLN A 93 3.61 -24.07 -3.57
C GLN A 93 4.99 -24.67 -3.89
N ASN A 94 5.61 -24.24 -5.00
CA ASN A 94 6.98 -24.67 -5.33
C ASN A 94 8.00 -24.21 -4.27
N ILE A 95 7.90 -22.97 -3.79
CA ILE A 95 8.78 -22.45 -2.73
C ILE A 95 8.59 -23.23 -1.42
N ILE A 96 7.35 -23.57 -1.06
CA ILE A 96 7.07 -24.40 0.12
C ILE A 96 7.68 -25.79 -0.05
N ALA A 97 7.57 -26.41 -1.23
CA ALA A 97 8.15 -27.72 -1.51
C ALA A 97 9.69 -27.71 -1.45
N GLU A 98 10.33 -26.63 -1.91
CA GLU A 98 11.80 -26.47 -1.90
C GLU A 98 12.34 -26.15 -0.50
N THR A 99 11.66 -25.27 0.25
CA THR A 99 12.15 -24.77 1.54
C THR A 99 11.63 -25.56 2.74
N GLY A 100 10.55 -26.33 2.58
CA GLY A 100 9.84 -27.02 3.67
C GLY A 100 9.12 -26.08 4.64
N LYS A 101 9.15 -24.75 4.41
CA LYS A 101 8.55 -23.77 5.31
C LYS A 101 7.04 -23.70 5.05
N THR A 102 6.24 -24.14 6.01
CA THR A 102 4.77 -24.14 5.92
C THR A 102 4.10 -23.07 6.79
N GLU A 103 4.85 -22.39 7.64
CA GLU A 103 4.32 -21.42 8.61
C GLU A 103 5.09 -20.09 8.60
N GLY A 104 4.40 -19.02 9.03
CA GLY A 104 4.94 -17.67 9.07
C GLY A 104 5.01 -17.00 7.69
N LEU A 105 5.96 -16.09 7.51
CA LEU A 105 6.18 -15.42 6.24
C LEU A 105 6.87 -16.37 5.25
N ILE A 106 6.14 -16.79 4.22
CA ILE A 106 6.64 -17.77 3.22
C ILE A 106 7.43 -17.10 2.10
N HIS A 107 6.89 -16.03 1.50
CA HIS A 107 7.55 -15.29 0.42
C HIS A 107 7.04 -13.85 0.32
N ILE A 108 7.83 -12.95 -0.27
CA ILE A 108 7.41 -11.58 -0.60
C ILE A 108 7.54 -11.37 -2.10
N PHE A 109 6.43 -11.01 -2.75
CA PHE A 109 6.43 -10.53 -4.12
C PHE A 109 6.35 -9.00 -4.16
N SER A 110 7.06 -8.41 -5.11
CA SER A 110 6.90 -7.01 -5.51
C SER A 110 6.50 -6.94 -6.97
N ALA A 111 5.62 -6.01 -7.33
CA ALA A 111 5.18 -5.82 -8.71
C ALA A 111 4.93 -4.34 -8.98
N MET A 112 5.19 -3.92 -10.22
CA MET A 112 4.76 -2.60 -10.69
C MET A 112 3.39 -2.74 -11.34
N GLU A 113 2.39 -2.08 -10.77
CA GLU A 113 1.03 -2.01 -11.30
C GLU A 113 0.73 -0.57 -11.74
N CYS A 114 -0.07 -0.43 -12.80
CA CYS A 114 -0.61 0.87 -13.18
C CYS A 114 -1.57 1.34 -12.08
N CYS A 115 -1.15 2.33 -11.30
CA CYS A 115 -1.97 2.93 -10.27
C CYS A 115 -2.69 4.16 -10.81
N ASN A 116 -4.01 4.23 -10.58
CA ASN A 116 -4.75 5.47 -10.77
C ASN A 116 -4.44 6.41 -9.60
N THR A 117 -3.74 7.50 -9.87
CA THR A 117 -3.38 8.51 -8.86
C THR A 117 -3.91 9.88 -9.26
N TYR A 118 -4.17 10.73 -8.27
CA TYR A 118 -4.45 12.14 -8.49
C TYR A 118 -3.29 12.87 -9.17
N ARG A 119 -3.64 13.88 -9.96
CA ARG A 119 -2.73 14.80 -10.63
C ARG A 119 -3.01 16.23 -10.17
N PRO A 120 -1.98 17.04 -9.86
CA PRO A 120 -2.18 18.44 -9.56
C PRO A 120 -2.65 19.20 -10.82
N TRP A 121 -3.59 20.11 -10.63
CA TRP A 121 -4.18 20.91 -11.69
C TRP A 121 -4.27 22.38 -11.29
N HIS A 122 -4.13 23.25 -12.28
CA HIS A 122 -4.38 24.68 -12.16
C HIS A 122 -5.39 25.09 -13.23
N ASP A 123 -6.54 25.57 -12.79
CA ASP A 123 -7.52 26.20 -13.66
C ASP A 123 -7.15 27.67 -13.92
N LYS A 124 -6.81 27.97 -15.17
CA LYS A 124 -6.39 29.31 -15.60
C LYS A 124 -7.50 30.35 -15.52
N THR A 125 -8.77 29.94 -15.65
CA THR A 125 -9.91 30.85 -15.63
C THR A 125 -10.22 31.31 -14.21
N THR A 126 -10.19 30.38 -13.26
CA THR A 126 -10.51 30.68 -11.86
C THR A 126 -9.29 30.99 -10.99
N GLY A 127 -8.07 30.74 -11.49
CA GLY A 127 -6.81 30.85 -10.72
C GLY A 127 -6.68 29.80 -9.61
N LYS A 128 -7.58 28.80 -9.57
CA LYS A 128 -7.63 27.81 -8.50
C LYS A 128 -6.73 26.61 -8.81
N THR A 129 -6.10 26.10 -7.77
CA THR A 129 -5.37 24.84 -7.79
C THR A 129 -6.11 23.76 -7.01
N PHE A 130 -6.14 22.56 -7.57
CA PHE A 130 -6.81 21.38 -7.01
C PHE A 130 -6.23 20.08 -7.60
N LEU A 131 -6.46 18.97 -6.93
CA LEU A 131 -6.17 17.65 -7.46
C LEU A 131 -7.28 17.21 -8.41
N LYS A 132 -6.91 16.45 -9.43
CA LYS A 132 -7.84 15.85 -10.40
C LYS A 132 -7.54 14.36 -10.50
N PHE A 133 -8.57 13.53 -10.61
CA PHE A 133 -8.42 12.12 -10.94
C PHE A 133 -8.37 11.96 -12.47
#